data_AF-A0A4V5TPI2-F1
#
_entry.id   AF-A0A4V5TPI2-F1
#
_cell.length_a   1.000
_cell.length_b   1.000
_cell.length_c   1.000
_cell.angle_alpha   90.00
_cell.angle_beta   90.00
_cell.angle_gamma   90.00
#
_symmetry.space_group_name_H-M   'P 1'
#
loop_
_entity.id
_entity.type
_entity.pdbx_description
1 polymer ?
#
loop_
_entity_poly.entity_id
_entity_poly.type
_entity_poly.pdbx_seq_one_letter_code
_entity_poly.pdbx_strand_id
1 'polypeptide(L)'
;MNTVSKKHVFFTGLMLFSLFFGAGNLIFPPMLGQNAGENFWPAMIGFLLTGVGLPLLTVIAISLSGNGMQQLASHVHPLFGIFFTVVVYIAIGPSMGIP
;
A
#
# COMPACT_ATOMS: atom_id res chain seq x y z
N MET A 1 -12.80 -18.04 -16.64
CA MET A 1 -11.69 -17.22 -16.08
C MET A 1 -10.93 -16.65 -17.25
N ASN A 2 -11.00 -15.32 -17.47
CA ASN A 2 -10.26 -14.68 -18.56
C ASN A 2 -8.76 -14.87 -18.29
N THR A 3 -8.04 -15.44 -19.26
CA THR A 3 -6.60 -15.65 -19.14
C THR A 3 -5.89 -14.30 -19.23
N VAL A 4 -5.46 -13.79 -18.08
CA VAL A 4 -4.71 -12.54 -18.02
C VAL A 4 -3.39 -12.74 -18.77
N SER A 5 -3.14 -11.90 -19.77
CA SER A 5 -1.93 -11.99 -20.59
C SER A 5 -0.68 -11.78 -19.72
N LYS A 6 0.34 -12.64 -19.88
CA LYS A 6 1.61 -12.58 -19.11
C LYS A 6 2.27 -11.21 -19.16
N LYS A 7 2.11 -10.47 -20.27
CA LYS A 7 2.59 -9.10 -20.42
C LYS A 7 1.91 -8.15 -19.42
N HIS A 8 0.59 -8.27 -19.24
CA HIS A 8 -0.14 -7.44 -18.30
C HIS A 8 0.28 -7.72 -16.86
N VAL A 9 0.47 -8.99 -16.49
CA VAL A 9 0.98 -9.35 -15.16
C VAL A 9 2.36 -8.74 -14.92
N PHE A 10 3.26 -8.81 -15.91
CA PHE A 10 4.59 -8.22 -15.80
C PHE A 10 4.53 -6.69 -15.61
N PHE A 11 3.77 -5.98 -16.44
CA PHE A 11 3.64 -4.52 -16.33
C PHE A 11 2.95 -4.10 -15.03
N THR A 12 1.87 -4.76 -14.63
CA THR A 12 1.19 -4.47 -13.35
C THR A 12 2.10 -4.76 -12.16
N GLY A 13 2.87 -5.85 -12.20
CA GLY A 13 3.88 -6.14 -11.19
C GLY A 13 4.95 -5.06 -11.11
N LEU A 14 5.44 -4.57 -12.25
CA LEU A 14 6.42 -3.49 -12.31
C LEU A 14 5.85 -2.15 -11.81
N MET A 15 4.58 -1.85 -12.11
CA MET A 15 3.88 -0.66 -11.62
C MET A 15 3.70 -0.70 -10.10
N LEU A 16 3.24 -1.84 -9.56
CA LEU A 16 3.12 -2.05 -8.11
C LEU A 16 4.49 -1.99 -7.42
N PHE A 17 5.51 -2.62 -8.02
CA PHE A 17 6.89 -2.48 -7.56
C PHE A 17 7.30 -1.02 -7.52
N SER A 18 7.11 -0.26 -8.61
CA SER A 18 7.52 1.16 -8.67
C SER A 18 6.78 2.03 -7.65
N LEU A 19 5.48 1.76 -7.42
CA LEU A 19 4.68 2.44 -6.40
C LEU A 19 5.24 2.21 -5.00
N PHE A 20 5.61 0.97 -4.68
CA PHE A 20 6.17 0.61 -3.37
C PHE A 20 7.68 0.81 -3.27
N PHE A 21 8.42 0.91 -4.36
CA PHE A 21 9.88 1.10 -4.39
C PHE A 21 10.25 2.58 -4.54
N GLY A 22 9.26 3.48 -4.42
CA GLY A 22 9.47 4.93 -4.43
C GLY A 22 10.40 5.43 -3.32
N ALA A 23 10.68 6.74 -3.34
CA ALA A 23 11.68 7.38 -2.48
C ALA A 23 11.57 7.02 -0.99
N GLY A 24 10.36 6.86 -0.46
CA GLY A 24 10.15 6.44 0.92
C GLY A 24 10.79 5.09 1.23
N ASN A 25 10.36 4.02 0.56
CA ASN A 25 10.85 2.67 0.85
C ASN A 25 12.29 2.41 0.38
N LEU A 26 12.90 3.33 -0.37
CA LEU A 26 14.32 3.30 -0.71
C LEU A 26 15.19 4.00 0.35
N ILE A 27 14.73 5.13 0.90
CA ILE A 27 15.50 5.95 1.84
C ILE A 27 15.31 5.48 3.30
N PHE A 28 14.09 5.09 3.67
CA PHE A 28 13.75 4.76 5.06
C PHE A 28 14.47 3.53 5.61
N PRO A 29 14.60 2.38 4.90
CA PRO A 29 15.22 1.20 5.49
C PRO A 29 16.70 1.40 5.85
N PRO A 30 17.56 1.98 4.98
CA PRO A 30 18.94 2.29 5.35
C PRO A 30 19.04 3.25 6.54
N MET A 31 18.20 4.29 6.55
CA MET A 31 18.18 5.26 7.65
C MET A 31 17.69 4.63 8.96
N LEU A 32 16.64 3.82 8.93
CA LEU A 32 16.13 3.08 10.08
C LEU A 32 17.17 2.08 10.58
N GLY A 33 17.84 1.36 9.68
CA GLY A 33 18.90 0.43 10.01
C GLY A 33 20.10 1.12 10.69
N GLN A 34 20.48 2.30 10.21
CA GLN A 34 21.52 3.12 10.84
C GLN A 34 21.10 3.59 12.24
N ASN A 35 19.86 4.06 12.39
CA ASN A 35 19.32 4.54 13.67
C ASN A 35 19.05 3.41 14.68
N ALA A 36 18.87 2.17 14.20
CA ALA A 36 18.60 1.01 15.05
C ALA A 36 19.83 0.55 15.85
N GLY A 37 21.05 0.93 15.43
CA GLY A 37 22.29 0.53 16.09
C GLY A 37 22.39 -1.00 16.19
N GLU A 38 22.50 -1.51 17.40
CA GLU A 38 22.58 -2.96 17.66
C GLU A 38 21.25 -3.70 17.42
N ASN A 39 20.11 -2.99 17.41
CA ASN A 39 18.77 -3.56 17.21
C ASN A 39 18.35 -3.63 15.74
N PHE A 40 19.32 -3.76 14.83
CA PHE A 40 19.08 -3.79 13.38
C PHE A 40 18.01 -4.80 12.98
N TRP A 41 18.14 -6.05 13.41
CA TRP A 41 17.23 -7.13 13.02
C TRP A 41 15.79 -6.91 13.52
N PRO A 42 15.55 -6.63 14.82
CA PRO A 42 14.22 -6.26 15.29
C PRO A 42 13.60 -5.07 14.53
N ALA A 43 14.39 -4.01 14.28
CA ALA A 43 13.91 -2.82 13.57
C ALA A 43 13.53 -3.14 12.11
N MET A 44 14.36 -3.93 11.42
CA MET A 44 14.11 -4.29 10.02
C MET A 44 12.92 -5.23 9.87
N ILE A 45 12.74 -6.19 10.78
CA ILE A 45 11.55 -7.05 10.80
C ILE A 45 10.29 -6.23 11.06
N GLY A 46 10.33 -5.31 12.03
CA GLY A 46 9.23 -4.39 12.30
C GLY A 46 8.86 -3.55 11.06
N PHE A 47 9.87 -3.01 10.37
CA PHE A 47 9.69 -2.27 9.12
C PHE A 47 9.09 -3.14 8.01
N LEU A 48 9.60 -4.36 7.80
CA LEU A 48 9.08 -5.26 6.78
C LEU A 48 7.63 -5.65 7.05
N LEU A 49 7.26 -5.91 8.29
CA LEU A 49 5.89 -6.28 8.65
C LEU A 49 4.91 -5.10 8.49
N THR A 50 5.29 -3.92 8.98
CA THR A 50 4.38 -2.77 9.07
C THR A 50 4.47 -1.83 7.86
N GLY A 51 5.68 -1.48 7.43
CA GLY A 51 5.94 -0.55 6.33
C GLY A 51 5.80 -1.18 4.94
N VAL A 52 5.97 -2.50 4.81
CA VAL A 52 5.87 -3.20 3.52
C VAL A 52 4.73 -4.23 3.52
N GLY A 53 4.62 -5.04 4.57
CA GLY A 53 3.65 -6.14 4.66
C GLY A 53 2.20 -5.67 4.67
N LEU A 54 1.84 -4.74 5.56
CA LEU A 54 0.46 -4.23 5.66
C LEU A 54 0.00 -3.51 4.36
N PRO A 55 0.80 -2.64 3.72
CA PRO A 55 0.41 -2.05 2.43
C PRO A 55 0.22 -3.10 1.33
N LEU A 56 1.09 -4.11 1.26
CA LEU A 56 0.94 -5.21 0.31
C LEU A 56 -0.36 -6.01 0.55
N LEU A 57 -0.64 -6.36 1.80
CA LEU A 57 -1.89 -7.02 2.19
C LEU A 57 -3.12 -6.17 1.84
N THR A 58 -3.03 -4.85 1.99
CA THR A 58 -4.10 -3.92 1.63
C THR A 58 -4.39 -3.96 0.13
N VAL A 59 -3.36 -3.92 -0.72
CA VAL A 59 -3.53 -4.02 -2.17
C VAL A 59 -4.15 -5.36 -2.56
N ILE A 60 -3.70 -6.46 -1.95
CA ILE A 60 -4.27 -7.79 -2.19
C ILE A 60 -5.76 -7.79 -1.81
N ALA A 61 -6.11 -7.34 -0.60
CA ALA A 61 -7.49 -7.29 -0.13
C ALA A 61 -8.41 -6.45 -1.03
N ILE A 62 -7.93 -5.29 -1.50
CA ILE A 62 -8.68 -4.43 -2.42
C ILE A 62 -8.81 -5.10 -3.79
N SER A 63 -7.76 -5.74 -4.31
CA SER A 63 -7.81 -6.42 -5.61
C SER A 63 -8.77 -7.63 -5.63
N LEU A 64 -8.97 -8.26 -4.47
CA LEU A 64 -9.94 -9.34 -4.29
C LEU A 64 -11.38 -8.81 -4.08
N SER A 65 -11.54 -7.51 -3.80
CA SER A 65 -12.84 -6.87 -3.59
C SER A 65 -13.38 -6.36 -4.93
N GLY A 66 -14.54 -6.87 -5.37
CA GLY A 66 -15.12 -6.54 -6.68
C GLY A 66 -15.46 -5.05 -6.89
N ASN A 67 -15.78 -4.33 -5.82
CA ASN A 67 -16.09 -2.89 -5.82
C ASN A 67 -15.04 -2.06 -5.06
N GLY A 68 -13.78 -2.56 -5.01
CA GLY A 68 -12.64 -1.83 -4.47
C GLY A 68 -12.73 -1.47 -2.97
N MET A 69 -12.10 -0.36 -2.58
CA MET A 69 -12.00 0.09 -1.19
C MET A 69 -13.37 0.36 -0.53
N GLN A 70 -14.33 0.91 -1.30
CA GLN A 70 -15.67 1.21 -0.79
C GLN A 70 -16.39 -0.05 -0.32
N GLN A 71 -16.26 -1.17 -1.05
CA GLN A 71 -16.87 -2.43 -0.64
C GLN A 71 -16.30 -2.94 0.68
N LEU A 72 -14.98 -2.87 0.81
CA LEU A 72 -14.31 -3.30 2.04
C LEU A 72 -14.78 -2.44 3.22
N ALA A 73 -14.80 -1.11 3.07
CA ALA A 73 -15.26 -0.20 4.11
C ALA A 73 -16.78 -0.28 4.39
N SER A 74 -17.59 -0.68 3.40
CA SER A 74 -19.04 -0.83 3.56
C SER A 74 -19.46 -1.97 4.50
N HIS A 75 -18.54 -2.90 4.84
CA HIS A 75 -18.77 -3.92 5.87
C HIS A 75 -19.03 -3.31 7.25
N VAL A 76 -18.55 -2.10 7.51
CA VAL A 76 -18.85 -1.34 8.73
C VAL A 76 -20.24 -0.71 8.62
N HIS A 77 -20.45 0.11 7.59
CA HIS A 77 -21.75 0.71 7.25
C HIS A 77 -21.70 1.30 5.82
N PRO A 78 -22.77 1.25 5.00
CA PRO A 78 -22.76 1.76 3.62
C PRO A 78 -22.35 3.23 3.48
N LEU A 79 -22.87 4.11 4.35
CA LEU A 79 -22.48 5.54 4.36
C LEU A 79 -21.04 5.76 4.81
N PHE A 80 -20.56 4.95 5.76
CA PHE A 80 -19.16 4.99 6.20
C PHE A 80 -18.23 4.63 5.05
N GLY A 81 -18.56 3.58 4.29
CA GLY A 81 -17.76 3.16 3.14
C GLY A 81 -17.59 4.26 2.10
N ILE A 82 -18.64 5.04 1.83
CA ILE A 82 -18.57 6.19 0.91
C ILE A 82 -17.68 7.29 1.50
N PHE A 83 -17.99 7.75 2.72
CA PHE A 83 -17.27 8.84 3.36
C PHE A 83 -15.78 8.53 3.52
N PHE A 84 -15.46 7.35 4.04
CA PHE A 84 -14.09 6.90 4.23
C PHE A 84 -13.31 6.84 2.92
N THR A 85 -13.89 6.29 1.86
CA THR A 85 -13.24 6.21 0.54
C THR A 85 -12.94 7.61 -0.01
N VAL A 86 -13.89 8.55 0.11
CA VAL A 86 -13.70 9.94 -0.31
C VAL A 86 -12.55 10.60 0.45
N VAL A 87 -12.54 10.47 1.78
CA VAL A 87 -11.48 11.03 2.62
C VAL A 87 -10.11 10.46 2.26
N VAL A 88 -10.01 9.15 2.05
CA VAL A 88 -8.75 8.49 1.66
C VAL A 88 -8.27 8.98 0.30
N TYR A 89 -9.16 9.14 -0.68
CA TYR A 89 -8.79 9.63 -2.02
C TYR A 89 -8.33 11.08 -1.99
N ILE A 90 -8.97 11.93 -1.18
CA ILE A 90 -8.53 13.31 -0.95
C ILE A 90 -7.16 13.33 -0.26
N ALA A 91 -6.96 12.48 0.75
CA ALA A 91 -5.72 12.40 1.49
C ALA A 91 -4.54 12.00 0.60
N ILE A 92 -4.68 10.95 -0.22
CA ILE A 92 -3.61 10.45 -1.11
C ILE A 92 -3.29 11.43 -2.24
N GLY A 93 -4.30 12.06 -2.83
CA GLY A 93 -4.12 12.95 -3.99
C GLY A 93 -3.87 14.41 -3.58
N PRO A 94 -4.94 15.24 -3.49
CA PRO A 94 -4.82 16.67 -3.20
C PRO A 94 -4.04 17.00 -1.92
N SER A 95 -4.33 16.36 -0.79
CA SER A 95 -3.79 16.80 0.50
C SER A 95 -2.32 16.42 0.73
N MET A 96 -1.81 15.40 0.04
CA MET A 96 -0.38 15.01 0.10
C MET A 96 0.43 15.61 -1.05
N GLY A 97 -0.21 15.97 -2.17
CA GLY A 97 0.45 16.47 -3.38
C GLY A 97 0.44 17.98 -3.56
N ILE A 98 -0.41 18.72 -2.84
CA ILE A 98 -0.44 20.19 -2.84
C ILE A 98 0.46 20.68 -1.68
N PRO A 99 1.45 21.56 -1.94
CA PRO A 99 2.40 22.03 -0.94
C PRO A 99 1.76 22.79 0.24
#